data_AF-A0A2V6Z140-F1
#
_entry.id   AF-A0A2V6Z140-F1
#
_cell.length_a   1.000
_cell.length_b   1.000
_cell.length_c   1.000
_cell.angle_alpha   90.00
_cell.angle_beta   90.00
_cell.angle_gamma   90.00
#
_symmetry.space_group_name_H-M   'P 1'
#
loop_
_entity.id
_entity.type
_entity.pdbx_description
1 polymer ?
#
loop_
_entity_poly.entity_id
_entity_poly.type
_entity_poly.pdbx_seq_one_letter_code
_entity_poly.pdbx_strand_id
1 'polypeptide(L)'
;MDDDIRQLIRRRLLEGRLPRGRALDIWAAPGEGQSCDGCGEPIAKNQQIVWGIAAKDWMSVQFHAHCYELWEAERLALSRKDGTGYGGQS
;
A
#
# COMPACT_ATOMS: atom_id res chain seq x y z
N MET A 1 8.97 -14.18 -3.88
CA MET A 1 9.30 -12.80 -4.28
C MET A 1 8.08 -11.91 -4.07
N ASP A 2 7.03 -12.04 -4.90
CA ASP A 2 5.79 -11.26 -4.75
C ASP A 2 4.98 -11.59 -3.49
N ASP A 3 4.94 -12.87 -3.10
CA ASP A 3 4.24 -13.31 -1.90
C ASP A 3 4.91 -12.74 -0.63
N ASP A 4 6.25 -12.73 -0.58
CA ASP A 4 7.01 -12.11 0.51
C ASP A 4 6.71 -10.62 0.64
N ILE A 5 6.68 -9.89 -0.48
CA ILE A 5 6.31 -8.46 -0.51
C ILE A 5 4.86 -8.26 -0.06
N ARG A 6 3.94 -9.13 -0.49
CA ARG A 6 2.54 -9.10 -0.06
C ARG A 6 2.41 -9.30 1.45
N GLN A 7 3.09 -10.28 2.02
CA GLN A 7 3.09 -10.52 3.47
C GLN A 7 3.68 -9.34 4.24
N LEU A 8 4.75 -8.74 3.72
CA LEU A 8 5.36 -7.54 4.29
C LEU A 8 4.41 -6.36 4.30
N ILE A 9 3.75 -6.07 3.17
CA ILE A 9 2.77 -5.00 3.06
C ILE A 9 1.59 -5.25 3.99
N ARG A 10 1.06 -6.47 4.02
CA ARG A 10 -0.02 -6.88 4.92
C ARG A 10 0.35 -6.65 6.38
N ARG A 11 1.56 -7.06 6.78
CA ARG A 11 2.05 -6.86 8.14
C ARG A 11 2.12 -5.36 8.48
N ARG A 12 2.71 -4.54 7.60
CA ARG A 12 2.83 -3.09 7.79
C ARG A 12 1.46 -2.39 7.88
N LEU A 13 0.48 -2.84 7.09
CA LEU A 13 -0.92 -2.40 7.16
C LEU A 13 -1.57 -2.75 8.51
N LEU A 14 -1.29 -3.95 9.05
CA LEU A 14 -1.79 -4.39 10.35
C LEU A 14 -1.14 -3.63 11.51
N GLU A 15 0.15 -3.35 11.40
CA GLU A 15 0.94 -2.53 12.36
C GLU A 15 0.62 -1.03 12.31
N GLY A 16 -0.16 -0.56 11.32
CA GLY A 16 -0.47 0.86 11.14
C GLY A 16 0.68 1.69 10.58
N ARG A 17 1.72 1.03 10.04
CA ARG A 17 2.84 1.68 9.33
C ARG A 17 2.50 2.00 7.87
N LEU A 18 1.48 1.35 7.34
CA LEU A 18 0.89 1.69 6.05
C LEU A 18 -0.57 2.08 6.24
N PRO A 19 -1.04 3.08 5.49
CA PRO A 19 -2.41 3.51 5.57
C PRO A 19 -3.35 2.46 4.98
N ARG A 20 -4.51 2.30 5.60
CA ARG A 20 -5.60 1.44 5.10
C ARG A 20 -6.58 2.24 4.25
N GLY A 21 -6.55 3.57 4.34
CA GLY A 21 -7.34 4.45 3.49
C GLY A 21 -7.00 4.35 2.01
N ARG A 22 -7.94 4.77 1.17
CA ARG A 22 -7.69 4.95 -0.27
C ARG A 22 -6.70 6.10 -0.46
N ALA A 23 -5.73 5.92 -1.36
CA ALA A 23 -4.91 7.01 -1.85
C ALA A 23 -5.75 7.92 -2.76
N LEU A 24 -5.86 9.21 -2.44
CA LEU A 24 -6.67 10.16 -3.21
C LEU A 24 -5.84 10.90 -4.25
N ASP A 25 -4.62 11.26 -3.88
CA ASP A 25 -3.73 12.07 -4.71
C ASP A 25 -2.52 11.21 -5.03
N ILE A 26 -2.52 10.59 -6.21
CA ILE A 26 -1.50 9.64 -6.65
C ILE A 26 -0.71 10.27 -7.78
N TRP A 27 0.62 10.30 -7.64
CA TRP A 27 1.52 10.79 -8.68
C TRP A 27 2.65 9.81 -8.92
N ALA A 28 3.03 9.68 -10.19
CA ALA A 28 4.17 8.90 -10.62
C ALA A 28 5.35 9.83 -10.89
N ALA A 29 6.52 9.50 -10.35
CA ALA A 29 7.75 10.23 -10.59
C ALA A 29 8.91 9.25 -10.85
N PRO A 30 10.05 9.71 -11.39
CA PRO A 30 11.28 8.92 -11.40
C PRO A 30 11.74 8.67 -9.97
N GLY A 31 12.23 7.46 -9.68
CA GLY A 31 12.88 7.16 -8.42
C GLY A 31 14.13 8.03 -8.24
N GLU A 32 14.47 8.38 -7.01
CA GLU A 32 15.72 9.10 -6.71
C GLU A 32 16.59 8.37 -5.67
N GLY A 33 16.28 7.11 -5.37
CA GLY A 33 16.89 6.36 -4.25
C GLY A 33 16.03 6.35 -2.98
N GLN A 34 14.80 6.83 -3.08
CA GLN A 34 13.79 6.85 -2.01
C GLN A 34 13.44 5.41 -1.58
N SER A 35 13.26 5.14 -0.29
CA SER A 35 12.89 3.80 0.18
C SER A 35 11.42 3.50 -0.07
N CYS A 36 11.09 2.34 -0.63
CA CYS A 36 9.71 1.90 -0.81
C CYS A 36 9.09 1.54 0.55
N ASP A 37 7.97 2.15 0.93
CA ASP A 37 7.26 1.83 2.18
C ASP A 37 6.69 0.40 2.18
N GLY A 38 6.53 -0.19 1.00
CA GLY A 38 5.93 -1.50 0.80
C GLY A 38 6.90 -2.66 1.03
N CYS A 39 8.02 -2.69 0.32
CA CYS A 39 9.05 -3.73 0.48
C CYS A 39 10.16 -3.30 1.44
N GLY A 40 10.52 -2.02 1.47
CA GLY A 40 11.66 -1.47 2.21
C GLY A 40 12.92 -1.29 1.38
N GLU A 41 12.90 -1.67 0.10
CA GLU A 41 14.05 -1.51 -0.81
C GLU A 41 14.10 -0.10 -1.42
N PRO A 42 15.30 0.40 -1.75
CA PRO A 42 15.46 1.69 -2.41
C PRO A 42 14.93 1.63 -3.85
N ILE A 43 14.13 2.63 -4.22
CA ILE A 43 13.58 2.83 -5.55
C ILE A 43 14.66 3.52 -6.38
N ALA A 44 15.29 2.74 -7.27
CA ALA A 44 16.39 3.20 -8.08
C ALA A 44 15.95 4.25 -9.12
N LYS A 45 16.91 5.02 -9.65
CA LYS A 45 16.64 6.09 -10.64
C LYS A 45 16.06 5.61 -11.97
N ASN A 46 16.22 4.32 -12.26
CA ASN A 46 15.63 3.66 -13.43
C ASN A 46 14.24 3.08 -13.16
N GLN A 47 13.71 3.21 -11.93
CA GLN A 47 12.40 2.73 -11.54
C GLN A 47 11.44 3.90 -11.32
N GLN A 48 10.14 3.62 -11.45
CA GLN A 48 9.09 4.60 -11.18
C GLN A 48 8.63 4.48 -9.72
N ILE A 49 8.62 5.61 -9.03
CA ILE A 49 7.99 5.75 -7.73
C ILE A 49 6.53 6.19 -7.93
N VAL A 50 5.63 5.54 -7.23
CA VAL A 50 4.23 5.92 -7.09
C VAL A 50 4.05 6.47 -5.69
N TRP A 51 3.77 7.76 -5.62
CA TRP A 51 3.46 8.46 -4.39
C TRP A 51 1.96 8.59 -4.23
N GLY A 52 1.48 8.54 -3.00
CA GLY A 52 0.08 8.73 -2.67
C GLY A 52 -0.13 9.42 -1.33
N ILE A 53 -1.20 10.22 -1.20
CA ILE A 53 -1.72 10.61 0.12
C ILE A 53 -2.93 9.76 0.44
N ALA A 54 -2.85 8.98 1.51
CA ALA A 54 -3.98 8.23 2.00
C ALA A 54 -4.87 9.10 2.90
N ALA A 55 -6.08 9.39 2.44
CA ALA A 55 -6.92 10.42 3.05
C ALA A 55 -7.45 10.08 4.44
N LYS A 56 -7.63 8.79 4.74
CA LYS A 56 -8.12 8.36 6.06
C LYS A 56 -7.07 8.56 7.15
N ASP A 57 -5.81 8.39 6.77
CA ASP A 57 -4.67 8.36 7.69
C ASP A 57 -3.80 9.63 7.57
N TRP A 58 -4.11 10.52 6.61
CA TRP A 58 -3.30 11.69 6.22
C TRP A 58 -1.81 11.36 6.06
N MET A 59 -1.53 10.15 5.60
CA MET A 59 -0.18 9.59 5.51
C MET A 59 0.26 9.58 4.06
N SER A 60 1.42 10.20 3.79
CA SER A 60 2.12 10.08 2.52
C SER A 60 2.77 8.70 2.43
N VAL A 61 2.61 8.05 1.29
CA VAL A 61 3.23 6.77 0.99
C VAL A 61 3.95 6.81 -0.35
N GLN A 62 5.03 6.07 -0.42
CA GLN A 62 5.88 5.94 -1.60
C GLN A 62 6.17 4.48 -1.89
N PHE A 63 5.85 4.05 -3.10
CA PHE A 63 6.00 2.67 -3.51
C PHE A 63 6.68 2.55 -4.87
N HIS A 64 7.28 1.41 -5.16
CA HIS A 64 7.40 0.97 -6.55
C HIS A 64 6.01 0.83 -7.17
N ALA A 65 5.87 1.04 -8.49
CA ALA A 65 4.61 0.80 -9.19
C ALA A 65 4.00 -0.58 -8.88
N HIS A 66 4.83 -1.63 -8.92
CA HIS A 66 4.40 -2.99 -8.58
C HIS A 66 4.01 -3.17 -7.10
N CYS A 67 4.74 -2.53 -6.19
CA CYS A 67 4.42 -2.57 -4.75
C CYS A 67 3.12 -1.83 -4.44
N TYR A 68 2.81 -0.78 -5.18
CA TYR A 68 1.54 -0.05 -5.07
C TYR A 68 0.35 -0.96 -5.41
N GLU A 69 0.44 -1.73 -6.50
CA GLU A 69 -0.62 -2.67 -6.91
C GLU A 69 -0.86 -3.75 -5.84
N LEU A 70 0.22 -4.30 -5.27
CA LEU A 70 0.12 -5.26 -4.16
C LEU A 70 -0.49 -4.64 -2.90
N TRP A 71 -0.12 -3.41 -2.57
CA TRP A 71 -0.70 -2.67 -1.44
C TRP A 71 -2.19 -2.41 -1.63
N GLU A 72 -2.60 -2.00 -2.83
CA GLU A 72 -4.00 -1.80 -3.17
C GLU A 72 -4.82 -3.10 -3.04
N ALA A 73 -4.28 -4.21 -3.53
CA ALA A 73 -4.91 -5.52 -3.41
C ALA A 73 -5.07 -5.96 -1.93
N GLU A 74 -4.02 -5.83 -1.11
CA GLU A 74 -4.06 -6.20 0.31
C GLU A 74 -4.99 -5.29 1.13
N ARG A 75 -4.96 -3.98 0.87
CA ARG A 75 -5.87 -3.00 1.48
C ARG A 75 -7.34 -3.39 1.23
N LEU A 76 -7.68 -3.69 -0.02
CA LEU A 76 -9.03 -4.09 -0.40
C LEU A 76 -9.42 -5.44 0.23
N ALA A 77 -8.48 -6.39 0.31
CA ALA A 77 -8.70 -7.67 0.97
C ALA A 77 -8.95 -7.52 2.48
N LEU A 78 -8.23 -6.61 3.15
CA LEU A 78 -8.44 -6.31 4.57
C LEU A 78 -9.75 -5.56 4.81
N SER A 79 -10.10 -4.59 3.96
CA SER A 79 -11.38 -3.87 4.06
C SER A 79 -12.59 -4.79 3.91
N ARG A 80 -12.50 -5.82 3.06
CA ARG A 80 -13.55 -6.86 2.95
C ARG A 80 -13.68 -7.70 4.22
N LYS A 81 -12.56 -8.01 4.88
CA LYS A 81 -12.57 -8.76 6.15
C LYS A 81 -13.15 -7.93 7.31
N ASP A 82 -12.88 -6.62 7.32
CA ASP A 82 -13.40 -5.69 8.34
C ASP A 82 -14.92 -5.50 8.21
N GLY A 83 -15.47 -5.58 6.99
CA GLY A 83 -16.91 -5.50 6.71
C GLY A 83 -17.70 -6.78 7.01
N THR A 84 -17.08 -7.84 7.55
CA THR A 84 -17.80 -9.07 7.94
C THR A 84 -18.33 -8.93 9.38
N GLY A 85 -19.27 -8.00 9.53
CA GLY A 85 -20.06 -7.79 10.73
C GLY A 85 -21.40 -7.19 10.32
N TYR A 86 -22.46 -8.00 10.39
CA TYR A 86 -23.88 -7.71 10.19
C TYR A 86 -24.51 -7.86 8.79
N GLY A 87 -25.38 -8.87 8.67
CA GLY A 87 -26.31 -9.17 7.57
C GLY A 87 -26.25 -10.66 7.21
N GLY A 88 -26.93 -11.56 7.92
CA GLY A 88 -28.39 -11.58 8.03
C GLY A 88 -28.91 -12.67 7.07
N GLN A 89 -28.78 -13.92 7.49
CA GLN A 89 -29.44 -15.06 6.87
C GLN A 89 -30.93 -15.04 7.28
N SER A 90 -31.79 -14.87 6.29
CA SER A 90 -33.23 -15.14 6.33
C SER A 90 -33.64 -15.83 5.03
#